data_AF-A0A957XTK6-F1
#
_entry.id   AF-A0A957XTK6-F1
#
_cell.length_a   1.000
_cell.length_b   1.000
_cell.length_c   1.000
_cell.angle_alpha   90.00
_cell.angle_beta   90.00
_cell.angle_gamma   90.00
#
_symmetry.space_group_name_H-M   'P 1'
#
loop_
_entity.id
_entity.type
_entity.pdbx_description
1 polymer ?
#
loop_
_entity_poly.entity_id
_entity_poly.type
_entity_poly.pdbx_seq_one_letter_code
_entity_poly.pdbx_strand_id
1 'polypeptide(L)'
;MPDHLFPWDAPSPAQRAGWFELEPFQPSFGLANPHVQTLWDAVRPGSRGVRFQRERVDTPDGDFLDIDIAHVRGHDLGDDAPVVMLLHGLEGSARRPYALETYRHLAAYGIRAVGMNYRSCSGEMNRTARFYHAGATDDVATAHDWLDGRFPGVAKGMIGVSLGGNMLLKYLGERREELEIRLRGAAAISPPFDLAMGSDNIIQSSARRYLPGFLRSLRAKVRAKEPMLNGQIDVPRTLAAANMREFDEACTAPLHGFADADDYYARCSARRYLPGVRTPTLLLRAEDDPLIPASDIPHDLIALNPALTCGITAQGGHVGWIEGRFFAHRRWAERQAARFLAACLMPEH
;
A
#
# COMPACT_ATOMS: atom_id res chain seq x y z
N MET A 1 -34.66 23.46 0.04
CA MET A 1 -34.77 22.15 -0.62
C MET A 1 -34.02 22.27 -1.94
N PRO A 2 -32.83 21.68 -2.02
CA PRO A 2 -32.60 20.73 -3.10
C PRO A 2 -32.05 19.41 -2.56
N ASP A 3 -32.93 18.42 -2.62
CA ASP A 3 -32.76 17.02 -3.02
C ASP A 3 -31.33 16.47 -3.20
N HIS A 4 -30.95 15.65 -2.22
CA HIS A 4 -30.31 14.33 -2.31
C HIS A 4 -29.68 13.94 -3.66
N LEU A 5 -28.38 14.22 -3.82
CA LEU A 5 -27.49 13.40 -4.64
C LEU A 5 -26.98 12.24 -3.78
N PHE A 6 -27.14 11.02 -4.31
CA PHE A 6 -26.74 9.70 -3.77
C PHE A 6 -27.74 8.99 -2.84
N PRO A 7 -28.32 7.84 -3.26
CA PRO A 7 -29.06 6.95 -2.38
C PRO A 7 -28.10 5.91 -1.78
N TRP A 8 -27.61 6.16 -0.57
CA TRP A 8 -26.82 5.20 0.20
C TRP A 8 -27.68 4.55 1.29
N ASP A 9 -28.63 3.69 0.93
CA ASP A 9 -29.37 2.86 1.89
C ASP A 9 -29.96 1.60 1.22
N ALA A 10 -29.15 0.54 1.08
CA ALA A 10 -29.49 -0.87 0.78
C ALA A 10 -28.18 -1.64 0.49
N PRO A 11 -28.09 -2.99 0.62
CA PRO A 11 -26.82 -3.72 0.46
C PRO A 11 -26.19 -3.37 -0.88
N SER A 12 -25.01 -2.74 -0.83
CA SER A 12 -24.39 -1.98 -1.92
C SER A 12 -24.57 -2.68 -3.27
N PRO A 13 -25.39 -2.15 -4.20
CA PRO A 13 -25.32 -2.55 -5.60
C PRO A 13 -23.90 -2.29 -6.12
N ALA A 14 -23.51 -2.97 -7.20
CA ALA A 14 -22.20 -2.81 -7.83
C ALA A 14 -21.86 -1.32 -7.98
N GLN A 15 -20.73 -0.90 -7.38
CA GLN A 15 -20.28 0.47 -7.47
C GLN A 15 -19.59 0.65 -8.82
N ARG A 16 -20.21 1.42 -9.73
CA ARG A 16 -19.52 1.88 -10.94
C ARG A 16 -18.47 2.90 -10.54
N ALA A 17 -17.21 2.51 -10.66
CA ALA A 17 -16.08 3.35 -10.35
C ALA A 17 -15.42 3.74 -11.70
N GLY A 18 -15.96 4.78 -12.35
CA GLY A 18 -15.58 5.14 -13.71
C GLY A 18 -15.95 4.05 -14.73
N TRP A 19 -14.96 3.60 -15.50
CA TRP A 19 -15.11 2.58 -16.55
C TRP A 19 -15.08 1.13 -16.03
N PHE A 20 -14.69 0.92 -14.77
CA PHE A 20 -14.56 -0.41 -14.16
C PHE A 20 -15.68 -0.67 -13.14
N GLU A 21 -16.24 -1.88 -13.15
CA GLU A 21 -17.31 -2.29 -12.25
C GLU A 21 -16.79 -3.17 -11.11
N LEU A 22 -16.95 -2.65 -9.88
CA LEU A 22 -16.60 -3.38 -8.67
C LEU A 22 -17.72 -4.36 -8.30
N GLU A 23 -17.31 -5.59 -7.94
CA GLU A 23 -18.24 -6.53 -7.34
C GLU A 23 -18.71 -6.02 -5.97
N PRO A 24 -19.96 -6.28 -5.55
CA PRO A 24 -20.42 -5.87 -4.23
C PRO A 24 -19.63 -6.59 -3.12
N PHE A 25 -19.23 -5.84 -2.10
CA PHE A 25 -18.63 -6.39 -0.90
C PHE A 25 -19.70 -6.76 0.12
N GLN A 26 -19.60 -7.97 0.69
CA GLN A 26 -20.39 -8.40 1.85
C GLN A 26 -19.47 -9.08 2.87
N PRO A 27 -19.37 -8.56 4.10
CA PRO A 27 -18.49 -9.16 5.10
C PRO A 27 -18.96 -10.57 5.47
N SER A 28 -18.02 -11.45 5.79
CA SER A 28 -18.37 -12.76 6.36
C SER A 28 -19.16 -12.61 7.67
N PHE A 29 -20.09 -13.55 7.91
CA PHE A 29 -20.86 -13.60 9.16
C PHE A 29 -19.94 -13.59 10.38
N GLY A 30 -20.16 -12.65 11.31
CA GLY A 30 -19.32 -12.47 12.51
C GLY A 30 -18.03 -11.67 12.31
N LEU A 31 -17.66 -11.30 11.08
CA LEU A 31 -16.48 -10.48 10.75
C LEU A 31 -16.86 -9.04 10.36
N ALA A 32 -18.00 -8.52 10.81
CA ALA A 32 -18.38 -7.13 10.55
C ALA A 32 -17.63 -6.10 11.43
N ASN A 33 -16.86 -6.56 12.43
CA ASN A 33 -16.10 -5.66 13.29
C ASN A 33 -14.80 -5.19 12.60
N PRO A 34 -14.53 -3.88 12.51
CA PRO A 34 -13.40 -3.34 11.76
C PRO A 34 -12.03 -3.74 12.33
N HIS A 35 -11.92 -3.93 13.65
CA HIS A 35 -10.66 -4.38 14.26
C HIS A 35 -10.39 -5.86 13.99
N VAL A 36 -11.44 -6.69 13.93
CA VAL A 36 -11.31 -8.10 13.57
C VAL A 36 -10.90 -8.23 12.10
N GLN A 37 -11.52 -7.43 11.22
CA GLN A 37 -11.12 -7.31 9.81
C GLN A 37 -9.64 -6.92 9.67
N THR A 38 -9.21 -5.89 10.42
CA THR A 38 -7.82 -5.39 10.42
C THR A 38 -6.80 -6.40 10.98
N LEU A 39 -7.19 -7.17 12.01
CA LEU A 39 -6.31 -8.15 12.67
C LEU A 39 -6.35 -9.54 12.03
N TRP A 40 -7.21 -9.78 11.05
CA TRP A 40 -7.36 -11.09 10.43
C TRP A 40 -6.04 -11.64 9.88
N ASP A 41 -5.21 -10.76 9.32
CA ASP A 41 -3.85 -11.08 8.84
C ASP A 41 -2.92 -11.59 9.94
N ALA A 42 -3.09 -11.13 11.17
CA ALA A 42 -2.25 -11.54 12.29
C ALA A 42 -2.60 -12.95 12.79
N VAL A 43 -3.82 -13.44 12.55
CA VAL A 43 -4.34 -14.68 13.15
C VAL A 43 -4.44 -15.86 12.17
N ARG A 44 -4.43 -15.62 10.86
CA ARG A 44 -4.49 -16.69 9.86
C ARG A 44 -3.11 -17.00 9.29
N PRO A 45 -2.68 -18.28 9.23
CA PRO A 45 -1.46 -18.64 8.51
C PRO A 45 -1.58 -18.20 7.06
N GLY A 46 -0.52 -17.57 6.55
CA GLY A 46 -0.46 -17.10 5.16
C GLY A 46 -0.78 -18.21 4.15
N SER A 47 -1.25 -17.83 2.97
CA SER A 47 -1.59 -18.78 1.91
C SER A 47 -0.40 -19.65 1.55
N ARG A 48 -0.60 -20.97 1.59
CA ARG A 48 0.39 -21.93 1.12
C ARG A 48 0.50 -21.84 -0.41
N GLY A 49 1.69 -22.16 -0.93
CA GLY A 49 1.90 -22.34 -2.37
C GLY A 49 2.43 -21.11 -3.11
N VAL A 50 2.92 -20.09 -2.42
CA VAL A 50 3.75 -19.05 -3.03
C VAL A 50 5.21 -19.30 -2.66
N ARG A 51 6.09 -19.40 -3.65
CA ARG A 51 7.55 -19.43 -3.48
C ARG A 51 8.13 -18.13 -3.99
N PHE A 52 9.30 -17.75 -3.48
CA PHE A 52 9.95 -16.49 -3.86
C PHE A 52 11.35 -16.73 -4.41
N GLN A 53 11.67 -16.04 -5.49
CA GLN A 53 13.05 -15.77 -5.90
C GLN A 53 13.38 -14.33 -5.51
N ARG A 54 14.35 -14.16 -4.62
CA ARG A 54 14.79 -12.83 -4.21
C ARG A 54 15.90 -12.34 -5.11
N GLU A 55 15.77 -11.11 -5.60
CA GLU A 55 16.83 -10.36 -6.26
C GLU A 55 17.13 -9.11 -5.44
N ARG A 56 18.42 -8.80 -5.28
CA ARG A 56 18.88 -7.59 -4.59
C ARG A 56 19.25 -6.54 -5.63
N VAL A 57 18.74 -5.33 -5.43
CA VAL A 57 18.98 -4.16 -6.28
C VAL A 57 19.76 -3.16 -5.45
N ASP A 58 20.99 -2.84 -5.84
CA ASP A 58 21.75 -1.79 -5.18
C ASP A 58 21.11 -0.42 -5.49
N THR A 59 21.01 0.44 -4.48
CA THR A 59 20.46 1.78 -4.62
C THR A 59 21.57 2.81 -4.89
N PRO A 60 21.26 3.95 -5.52
CA PRO A 60 22.27 4.97 -5.85
C PRO A 60 23.06 5.52 -4.65
N ASP A 61 22.49 5.45 -3.44
CA ASP A 61 23.13 5.87 -2.19
C ASP A 61 23.99 4.78 -1.52
N GLY A 62 24.30 3.70 -2.24
CA GLY A 62 25.17 2.61 -1.76
C GLY A 62 24.47 1.61 -0.84
N ASP A 63 23.15 1.66 -0.77
CA ASP A 63 22.32 0.73 -0.01
C ASP A 63 21.73 -0.37 -0.92
N PHE A 64 20.63 -1.01 -0.52
CA PHE A 64 19.95 -1.99 -1.34
C PHE A 64 18.43 -2.06 -1.13
N LEU A 65 17.73 -2.61 -2.11
CA LEU A 65 16.34 -3.06 -2.03
C LEU A 65 16.28 -4.54 -2.38
N ASP A 66 15.52 -5.31 -1.60
CA ASP A 66 15.27 -6.71 -1.90
C ASP A 66 13.91 -6.87 -2.57
N ILE A 67 13.90 -7.36 -3.80
CA ILE A 67 12.68 -7.63 -4.57
C ILE A 67 12.41 -9.13 -4.58
N ASP A 68 11.22 -9.52 -4.11
CA ASP A 68 10.77 -10.92 -4.09
C ASP A 68 9.87 -11.19 -5.30
N ILE A 69 10.35 -11.95 -6.29
CA ILE A 69 9.57 -12.43 -7.42
C ILE A 69 8.73 -13.63 -6.97
N ALA A 70 7.41 -13.55 -7.11
CA ALA A 70 6.49 -14.56 -6.63
C ALA A 70 6.20 -15.65 -7.69
N HIS A 71 6.33 -16.91 -7.29
CA HIS A 71 5.95 -18.09 -8.06
C HIS A 71 4.78 -18.80 -7.36
N VAL A 72 3.60 -18.75 -7.96
CA VAL A 72 2.37 -19.34 -7.41
C VAL A 72 2.19 -20.76 -7.95
N ARG A 73 2.08 -21.74 -7.05
CA ARG A 73 1.88 -23.15 -7.41
C ARG A 73 0.63 -23.31 -8.28
N GLY A 74 0.77 -24.00 -9.40
CA GLY A 74 -0.31 -24.28 -10.34
C GLY A 74 -0.46 -23.22 -11.44
N HIS A 75 0.35 -22.17 -11.43
CA HIS A 75 0.40 -21.15 -12.46
C HIS A 75 1.82 -21.11 -13.04
N ASP A 76 1.95 -21.50 -14.30
CA ASP A 76 3.19 -21.35 -15.06
C ASP A 76 3.02 -20.15 -16.01
N LEU A 77 3.81 -19.11 -15.80
CA LEU A 77 3.65 -17.82 -16.48
C LEU A 77 4.80 -17.63 -17.46
N GLY A 78 4.48 -17.51 -18.74
CA GLY A 78 5.45 -17.26 -19.82
C GLY A 78 6.21 -15.95 -19.66
N ASP A 79 7.32 -15.81 -20.38
CA ASP A 79 8.21 -14.65 -20.27
C ASP A 79 7.52 -13.32 -20.64
N ASP A 80 6.49 -13.38 -21.49
CA ASP A 80 5.66 -12.27 -21.96
C ASP A 80 4.53 -11.86 -20.99
N ALA A 81 4.34 -12.62 -19.90
CA ALA A 81 3.31 -12.31 -18.91
C ALA A 81 3.49 -10.89 -18.34
N PRO A 82 2.42 -10.07 -18.28
CA PRO A 82 2.44 -8.77 -17.61
C PRO A 82 2.94 -8.90 -16.17
N VAL A 83 3.52 -7.83 -15.64
CA VAL A 83 4.08 -7.83 -14.29
C VAL A 83 3.51 -6.72 -13.42
N VAL A 84 3.19 -7.05 -12.17
CA VAL A 84 2.69 -6.11 -11.17
C VAL A 84 3.62 -6.10 -9.95
N MET A 85 4.08 -4.90 -9.57
CA MET A 85 4.87 -4.70 -8.35
C MET A 85 3.98 -4.31 -7.17
N LEU A 86 4.14 -5.00 -6.04
CA LEU A 86 3.44 -4.71 -4.79
C LEU A 86 4.34 -3.92 -3.82
N LEU A 87 3.79 -2.83 -3.30
CA LEU A 87 4.37 -1.97 -2.26
C LEU A 87 3.60 -2.19 -0.95
N HIS A 88 4.28 -2.73 0.07
CA HIS A 88 3.65 -3.15 1.33
C HIS A 88 3.33 -1.99 2.29
N GLY A 89 2.52 -2.25 3.32
CA GLY A 89 2.22 -1.27 4.38
C GLY A 89 3.36 -1.03 5.38
N LEU A 90 3.11 -0.17 6.37
CA LEU A 90 4.06 0.18 7.44
C LEU A 90 4.57 -1.08 8.17
N GLU A 91 5.88 -1.18 8.32
CA GLU A 91 6.58 -2.29 8.98
C GLU A 91 6.17 -3.67 8.43
N GLY A 92 5.78 -3.69 7.16
CA GLY A 92 5.35 -4.86 6.40
C GLY A 92 6.51 -5.65 5.79
N SER A 93 6.16 -6.48 4.80
CA SER A 93 7.10 -7.09 3.87
C SER A 93 6.34 -7.59 2.65
N ALA A 94 7.06 -7.96 1.59
CA ALA A 94 6.48 -8.60 0.39
C ALA A 94 5.80 -9.95 0.68
N ARG A 95 5.87 -10.47 1.91
CA ARG A 95 5.38 -11.80 2.30
C ARG A 95 4.23 -11.75 3.30
N ARG A 96 3.63 -10.58 3.51
CA ARG A 96 2.43 -10.42 4.36
C ARG A 96 1.23 -11.19 3.77
N PRO A 97 0.27 -11.65 4.59
CA PRO A 97 -0.85 -12.44 4.10
C PRO A 97 -1.65 -11.78 2.97
N TYR A 98 -1.99 -10.49 3.07
CA TYR A 98 -2.62 -9.75 1.96
C TYR A 98 -1.78 -9.78 0.67
N ALA A 99 -0.45 -9.72 0.78
CA ALA A 99 0.43 -9.75 -0.39
C ALA A 99 0.42 -11.14 -1.05
N LEU A 100 0.45 -12.20 -0.25
CA LEU A 100 0.35 -13.58 -0.75
C LEU A 100 -0.97 -13.82 -1.48
N GLU A 101 -2.09 -13.33 -0.95
CA GLU A 101 -3.40 -13.42 -1.61
C GLU A 101 -3.44 -12.58 -2.90
N THR A 102 -2.87 -11.39 -2.87
CA THR A 102 -2.73 -10.54 -4.07
C THR A 102 -1.97 -11.28 -5.17
N TYR A 103 -0.85 -11.93 -4.85
CA TYR A 103 -0.06 -12.69 -5.84
C TYR A 103 -0.85 -13.86 -6.44
N ARG A 104 -1.66 -14.55 -5.63
CA ARG A 104 -2.53 -15.64 -6.10
C ARG A 104 -3.60 -15.12 -7.05
N HIS A 105 -4.23 -13.99 -6.72
CA HIS A 105 -5.23 -13.38 -7.59
C HIS A 105 -4.62 -12.90 -8.91
N LEU A 106 -3.45 -12.25 -8.88
CA LEU A 106 -2.73 -11.85 -10.10
C LEU A 106 -2.34 -13.06 -10.96
N ALA A 107 -1.78 -14.11 -10.37
CA ALA A 107 -1.41 -15.32 -11.11
C ALA A 107 -2.61 -16.03 -11.75
N ALA A 108 -3.79 -15.95 -11.13
CA ALA A 108 -5.04 -16.47 -11.71
C ALA A 108 -5.48 -15.72 -12.98
N TYR A 109 -5.03 -14.47 -13.16
CA TYR A 109 -5.20 -13.70 -14.39
C TYR A 109 -4.00 -13.81 -15.34
N GLY A 110 -3.03 -14.69 -15.07
CA GLY A 110 -1.82 -14.80 -15.90
C GLY A 110 -0.81 -13.67 -15.67
N ILE A 111 -0.92 -12.92 -14.57
CA ILE A 111 -0.06 -11.77 -14.26
C ILE A 111 1.03 -12.20 -13.26
N ARG A 112 2.27 -11.89 -13.59
CA ARG A 112 3.42 -12.08 -12.70
C ARG A 112 3.38 -11.04 -11.58
N ALA A 113 3.64 -11.47 -10.36
CA ALA A 113 3.73 -10.55 -9.22
C ALA A 113 5.16 -10.48 -8.68
N VAL A 114 5.60 -9.27 -8.35
CA VAL A 114 6.83 -9.03 -7.60
C VAL A 114 6.50 -8.16 -6.39
N GLY A 115 7.17 -8.39 -5.26
CA GLY A 115 7.01 -7.58 -4.06
C GLY A 115 8.29 -6.85 -3.72
N MET A 116 8.23 -5.53 -3.63
CA MET A 116 9.34 -4.72 -3.13
C MET A 116 9.35 -4.80 -1.60
N ASN A 117 10.47 -5.21 -1.00
CA ASN A 117 10.69 -5.01 0.42
C ASN A 117 11.35 -3.65 0.63
N TYR A 118 10.74 -2.83 1.48
CA TYR A 118 11.36 -1.57 1.87
C TYR A 118 12.64 -1.81 2.66
N ARG A 119 13.43 -0.74 2.78
CA ARG A 119 14.66 -0.79 3.57
C ARG A 119 14.40 -1.36 4.96
N SER A 120 15.16 -2.37 5.35
CA SER A 120 15.13 -3.09 6.62
C SER A 120 13.86 -3.90 6.85
N CYS A 121 13.07 -4.19 5.81
CA CYS A 121 11.84 -4.98 5.89
C CYS A 121 11.96 -6.38 5.27
N SER A 122 13.09 -6.71 4.62
CA SER A 122 13.28 -7.99 3.93
C SER A 122 13.73 -9.13 4.85
N GLY A 123 14.06 -8.83 6.11
CA GLY A 123 14.72 -9.73 7.06
C GLY A 123 16.20 -9.42 7.28
N GLU A 124 16.77 -8.52 6.48
CA GLU A 124 18.13 -8.02 6.62
C GLU A 124 18.12 -6.51 6.85
N MET A 125 19.02 -6.00 7.70
CA MET A 125 19.19 -4.57 7.86
C MET A 125 19.99 -4.00 6.69
N ASN A 126 19.54 -2.85 6.21
CA ASN A 126 20.22 -2.08 5.19
C ASN A 126 21.59 -1.55 5.62
N ARG A 127 22.44 -1.24 4.63
CA ARG A 127 23.86 -0.86 4.80
C ARG A 127 24.03 0.56 5.34
N THR A 128 23.06 1.44 5.05
CA THR A 128 23.14 2.86 5.41
C THR A 128 22.24 3.20 6.59
N ALA A 129 22.45 4.38 7.19
CA ALA A 129 21.60 4.90 8.26
C ALA A 129 20.14 5.11 7.84
N ARG A 130 19.90 5.40 6.56
CA ARG A 130 18.60 5.75 5.99
C ARG A 130 17.55 4.67 6.24
N PHE A 131 16.32 5.08 6.57
CA PHE A 131 15.16 4.20 6.63
C PHE A 131 14.25 4.43 5.41
N TYR A 132 13.24 3.59 5.24
CA TYR A 132 12.13 3.94 4.36
C TYR A 132 11.18 4.89 5.10
N HIS A 133 10.41 5.69 4.37
CA HIS A 133 9.36 6.54 4.90
C HIS A 133 8.23 6.68 3.85
N ALA A 134 7.12 7.32 4.21
CA ALA A 134 5.93 7.43 3.35
C ALA A 134 6.16 8.14 2.00
N GLY A 135 7.28 8.86 1.88
CA GLY A 135 7.64 9.65 0.72
C GLY A 135 8.86 9.17 -0.04
N ALA A 136 9.38 7.98 0.25
CA ALA A 136 10.57 7.37 -0.36
C ALA A 136 10.29 6.88 -1.80
N THR A 137 9.79 7.78 -2.65
CA THR A 137 9.43 7.48 -4.05
C THR A 137 10.64 7.30 -4.95
N ASP A 138 11.84 7.67 -4.49
CA ASP A 138 13.13 7.36 -5.10
C ASP A 138 13.47 5.87 -5.02
N ASP A 139 13.18 5.23 -3.89
CA ASP A 139 13.32 3.76 -3.76
C ASP A 139 12.33 3.05 -4.69
N VAL A 140 11.10 3.57 -4.82
CA VAL A 140 10.10 3.04 -5.78
C VAL A 140 10.57 3.20 -7.22
N ALA A 141 11.14 4.36 -7.56
CA ALA A 141 11.71 4.59 -8.89
C ALA A 141 12.85 3.60 -9.20
N THR A 142 13.75 3.38 -8.24
CA THR A 142 14.86 2.41 -8.38
C THR A 142 14.33 1.00 -8.62
N ALA A 143 13.32 0.57 -7.87
CA ALA A 143 12.68 -0.73 -8.07
C ALA A 143 11.96 -0.80 -9.44
N HIS A 144 11.32 0.28 -9.87
CA HIS A 144 10.64 0.34 -11.17
C HIS A 144 11.62 0.28 -12.35
N ASP A 145 12.77 0.94 -12.25
CA ASP A 145 13.85 0.84 -13.24
C ASP A 145 14.39 -0.59 -13.33
N TRP A 146 14.58 -1.27 -12.18
CA TRP A 146 14.90 -2.69 -12.17
C TRP A 146 13.79 -3.53 -12.83
N LEU A 147 12.51 -3.20 -12.60
CA LEU A 147 11.37 -3.92 -13.18
C LEU A 147 11.36 -3.81 -14.71
N ASP A 148 11.67 -2.62 -15.24
CA ASP A 148 11.79 -2.37 -16.67
C ASP A 148 12.96 -3.12 -17.32
N GLY A 149 14.12 -3.17 -16.64
CA GLY A 149 15.26 -3.95 -17.10
C GLY A 149 15.03 -5.46 -17.02
N ARG A 150 14.38 -5.94 -15.95
CA ARG A 150 14.18 -7.37 -15.69
C ARG A 150 13.09 -7.99 -16.57
N PHE A 151 12.06 -7.21 -16.91
CA PHE A 151 10.95 -7.62 -17.75
C PHE A 151 10.74 -6.60 -18.89
N PRO A 152 11.62 -6.60 -19.90
CA PRO A 152 11.53 -5.67 -21.01
C PRO A 152 10.31 -5.98 -21.88
N GLY A 153 9.63 -4.94 -22.37
CA GLY A 153 8.54 -5.06 -23.35
C GLY A 153 7.21 -5.60 -22.84
N VAL A 154 7.10 -6.09 -21.60
CA VAL A 154 5.83 -6.53 -21.02
C VAL A 154 5.07 -5.37 -20.38
N ALA A 155 3.74 -5.48 -20.34
CA ALA A 155 2.88 -4.52 -19.66
C ALA A 155 3.11 -4.54 -18.14
N LYS A 156 3.12 -3.34 -17.52
CA LYS A 156 3.46 -3.18 -16.10
C LYS A 156 2.36 -2.47 -15.31
N GLY A 157 2.15 -2.93 -14.08
CA GLY A 157 1.27 -2.29 -13.11
C GLY A 157 1.87 -2.26 -11.71
N MET A 158 1.21 -1.54 -10.80
CA MET A 158 1.61 -1.47 -9.39
C MET A 158 0.42 -1.60 -8.44
N ILE A 159 0.66 -2.18 -7.26
CA ILE A 159 -0.30 -2.19 -6.16
C ILE A 159 0.38 -1.62 -4.93
N GLY A 160 -0.25 -0.67 -4.26
CA GLY A 160 0.19 -0.15 -2.97
C GLY A 160 -0.82 -0.43 -1.87
N VAL A 161 -0.37 -0.91 -0.72
CA VAL A 161 -1.24 -1.22 0.42
C VAL A 161 -0.90 -0.34 1.60
N SER A 162 -1.91 0.31 2.19
CA SER A 162 -1.75 1.21 3.34
C SER A 162 -0.70 2.30 3.05
N LEU A 163 0.37 2.39 3.84
CA LEU A 163 1.52 3.28 3.59
C LEU A 163 2.09 3.14 2.16
N GLY A 164 2.15 1.92 1.62
CA GLY A 164 2.57 1.67 0.24
C GLY A 164 1.59 2.23 -0.79
N GLY A 165 0.30 2.31 -0.46
CA GLY A 165 -0.72 2.99 -1.26
C GLY A 165 -0.49 4.50 -1.31
N ASN A 166 -0.20 5.14 -0.16
CA ASN A 166 0.20 6.54 -0.13
C ASN A 166 1.44 6.79 -1.00
N MET A 167 2.48 5.99 -0.79
CA MET A 167 3.75 6.14 -1.51
C MET A 167 3.57 5.93 -3.03
N LEU A 168 2.75 4.96 -3.44
CA LEU A 168 2.39 4.75 -4.85
C LEU A 168 1.70 5.98 -5.43
N LEU A 169 0.67 6.50 -4.77
CA LEU A 169 -0.09 7.66 -5.28
C LEU A 169 0.76 8.92 -5.38
N LYS A 170 1.66 9.13 -4.41
CA LYS A 170 2.68 10.17 -4.49
C LYS A 170 3.58 9.97 -5.70
N TYR A 171 4.15 8.77 -5.90
CA TYR A 171 5.02 8.45 -7.04
C TYR A 171 4.31 8.69 -8.38
N LEU A 172 3.07 8.23 -8.53
CA LEU A 172 2.24 8.42 -9.72
C LEU A 172 2.04 9.91 -10.05
N GLY A 173 1.74 10.74 -9.05
CA GLY A 173 1.50 12.17 -9.27
C GLY A 173 2.78 12.98 -9.49
N GLU A 174 3.89 12.60 -8.86
CA GLU A 174 5.20 13.26 -9.04
C GLU A 174 5.81 12.99 -10.43
N ARG A 175 5.66 11.76 -10.94
CA ARG A 175 6.31 11.28 -12.16
C ARG A 175 5.33 11.10 -13.33
N ARG A 176 4.25 11.89 -13.34
CA ARG A 176 3.08 11.70 -14.21
C ARG A 176 3.38 11.45 -15.70
N GLU A 177 4.28 12.23 -16.31
CA GLU A 177 4.61 12.15 -17.74
C GLU A 177 5.42 10.89 -18.06
N GLU A 178 6.35 10.55 -17.17
CA GLU A 178 7.18 9.36 -17.28
C GLU A 178 6.35 8.07 -17.11
N LEU A 179 5.41 8.08 -16.16
CA LEU A 179 4.62 6.90 -15.79
C LEU A 179 3.41 6.65 -16.69
N GLU A 180 2.88 7.69 -17.35
CA GLU A 180 1.80 7.56 -18.33
C GLU A 180 2.14 6.57 -19.46
N ILE A 181 3.43 6.46 -19.82
CA ILE A 181 3.91 5.53 -20.85
C ILE A 181 4.47 4.22 -20.29
N ARG A 182 5.05 4.23 -19.07
CA ARG A 182 5.72 3.07 -18.45
C ARG A 182 4.75 2.15 -17.70
N LEU A 183 3.65 2.69 -17.17
CA LEU A 183 2.73 1.98 -16.30
C LEU A 183 1.30 2.00 -16.85
N ARG A 184 0.71 0.82 -17.07
CA ARG A 184 -0.62 0.69 -17.67
C ARG A 184 -1.76 0.77 -16.66
N GLY A 185 -1.49 0.45 -15.40
CA GLY A 185 -2.50 0.53 -14.34
C GLY A 185 -1.90 0.46 -12.94
N ALA A 186 -2.63 1.00 -11.97
CA ALA A 186 -2.26 0.96 -10.57
C ALA A 186 -3.46 0.66 -9.67
N ALA A 187 -3.22 0.17 -8.45
CA ALA A 187 -4.25 0.07 -7.42
C ALA A 187 -3.69 0.44 -6.04
N ALA A 188 -4.45 1.19 -5.25
CA ALA A 188 -4.13 1.54 -3.88
C ALA A 188 -5.22 1.03 -2.93
N ILE A 189 -4.84 0.21 -1.94
CA ILE A 189 -5.75 -0.40 -0.97
C ILE A 189 -5.52 0.23 0.41
N SER A 190 -6.56 0.80 1.01
CA SER A 190 -6.51 1.56 2.26
C SER A 190 -5.40 2.63 2.32
N PRO A 191 -5.13 3.42 1.25
CA PRO A 191 -4.11 4.46 1.35
C PRO A 191 -4.55 5.56 2.35
N PRO A 192 -3.67 6.00 3.27
CA PRO A 192 -3.86 7.30 3.91
C PRO A 192 -3.60 8.38 2.86
N PHE A 193 -4.58 9.25 2.60
CA PHE A 193 -4.36 10.37 1.68
C PHE A 193 -3.67 11.53 2.41
N ASP A 194 -4.00 11.74 3.68
CA ASP A 194 -3.38 12.67 4.61
C ASP A 194 -2.73 11.88 5.78
N LEU A 195 -1.40 11.91 5.81
CA LEU A 195 -0.61 11.20 6.82
C LEU A 195 -0.78 11.79 8.21
N ALA A 196 -0.98 13.11 8.32
CA ALA A 196 -1.18 13.77 9.62
C ALA A 196 -2.51 13.34 10.22
N MET A 197 -3.60 13.36 9.43
CA MET A 197 -4.91 12.87 9.86
C MET A 197 -4.87 11.40 10.30
N GLY A 198 -4.17 10.55 9.55
CA GLY A 198 -3.98 9.14 9.93
C GLY A 198 -3.22 8.99 11.25
N SER A 199 -2.13 9.72 11.41
CA SER A 199 -1.32 9.71 12.63
C SER A 199 -2.14 10.17 13.85
N ASP A 200 -2.88 11.27 13.72
CA ASP A 200 -3.71 11.82 14.79
C ASP A 200 -4.87 10.88 15.14
N ASN A 201 -5.54 10.29 14.15
CA ASN A 201 -6.62 9.32 14.39
C ASN A 201 -6.12 8.08 15.13
N ILE A 202 -4.93 7.55 14.79
CA ILE A 202 -4.34 6.43 15.51
C ILE A 202 -4.12 6.79 16.99
N ILE A 203 -3.72 8.03 17.30
CA ILE A 203 -3.49 8.48 18.68
C ILE A 203 -4.80 8.65 19.46
N GLN A 204 -5.83 9.21 18.81
CA GLN A 204 -7.05 9.70 19.46
C GLN A 204 -8.19 8.66 19.50
N SER A 205 -8.10 7.58 18.72
CA SER A 205 -9.18 6.60 18.57
C SER A 205 -8.87 5.23 19.20
N SER A 206 -9.78 4.27 18.99
CA SER A 206 -9.56 2.86 19.35
C SER A 206 -8.36 2.23 18.64
N ALA A 207 -7.87 2.81 17.54
CA ALA A 207 -6.65 2.38 16.86
C ALA A 207 -5.36 2.60 17.64
N ARG A 208 -5.41 3.33 18.76
CA ARG A 208 -4.27 3.48 19.68
C ARG A 208 -3.68 2.13 20.13
N ARG A 209 -4.49 1.06 20.12
CA ARG A 209 -4.04 -0.32 20.42
C ARG A 209 -3.00 -0.87 19.45
N TYR A 210 -2.88 -0.32 18.24
CA TYR A 210 -1.90 -0.75 17.24
C TYR A 210 -0.53 -0.08 17.44
N LEU A 211 -0.47 1.09 18.09
CA LEU A 211 0.77 1.86 18.28
C LEU A 211 1.93 1.07 18.90
N PRO A 212 1.74 0.27 19.98
CA PRO A 212 2.85 -0.47 20.57
C PRO A 212 3.48 -1.47 19.59
N GLY A 213 2.70 -2.03 18.66
CA GLY A 213 3.18 -2.92 17.62
C GLY A 213 4.09 -2.21 16.63
N PHE A 214 3.62 -1.08 16.08
CA PHE A 214 4.39 -0.27 15.12
C PHE A 214 5.67 0.28 15.74
N LEU A 215 5.57 0.93 16.91
CA LEU A 215 6.73 1.53 17.59
C LEU A 215 7.75 0.47 18.02
N ARG A 216 7.33 -0.74 18.42
CA ARG A 216 8.27 -1.81 18.77
C ARG A 216 9.18 -2.16 17.59
N SER A 217 8.60 -2.33 16.40
CA SER A 217 9.34 -2.71 15.20
C SER A 217 10.28 -1.58 14.75
N LEU A 218 9.78 -0.34 14.70
CA LEU A 218 10.57 0.84 14.34
C LEU A 218 11.74 1.07 15.30
N ARG A 219 11.51 1.01 16.62
CA ARG A 219 12.57 1.15 17.63
C ARG A 219 13.59 0.03 17.56
N ALA A 220 13.18 -1.19 17.20
CA ALA A 220 14.12 -2.29 17.00
C ALA A 220 15.09 -2.00 15.84
N LYS A 221 14.59 -1.40 14.75
CA LYS A 221 15.44 -0.97 13.62
C LYS A 221 16.36 0.18 14.00
N VAL A 222 15.87 1.16 14.78
CA VAL A 222 16.71 2.24 15.31
C VAL A 222 17.87 1.69 16.14
N ARG A 223 17.59 0.75 17.06
CA ARG A 223 18.66 0.08 17.85
C ARG A 223 19.63 -0.69 16.97
N ALA A 224 19.13 -1.42 15.96
CA ALA A 224 19.99 -2.19 15.06
C ALA A 224 20.91 -1.30 14.20
N LYS A 225 20.45 -0.09 13.85
CA LYS A 225 21.21 0.90 13.07
C LYS A 225 21.90 1.96 13.92
N GLU A 226 21.82 1.91 15.25
CA GLU A 226 22.41 2.92 16.14
C GLU A 226 23.88 3.24 15.82
N PRO A 227 24.75 2.25 15.55
CA PRO A 227 26.14 2.53 15.14
C PRO A 227 26.27 3.31 13.83
N MET A 228 25.28 3.22 12.93
CA MET A 228 25.27 3.86 11.62
C MET A 228 24.66 5.27 11.67
N LEU A 229 23.79 5.55 12.65
CA LEU A 229 23.09 6.83 12.75
C LEU A 229 24.06 8.00 13.02
N ASN A 230 25.19 7.76 13.71
CA ASN A 230 26.29 8.72 13.88
C ASN A 230 25.85 10.15 14.27
N GLY A 231 24.90 10.27 15.21
CA GLY A 231 24.40 11.56 15.69
C GLY A 231 23.42 12.29 14.76
N GLN A 232 23.01 11.69 13.64
CA GLN A 232 21.99 12.27 12.73
C GLN A 232 20.61 12.44 13.39
N ILE A 233 20.35 11.67 14.44
CA ILE A 233 19.11 11.75 15.24
C ILE A 233 19.42 11.65 16.74
N ASP A 234 18.50 12.15 17.56
CA ASP A 234 18.49 11.89 19.00
C ASP A 234 17.91 10.49 19.26
N VAL A 235 18.79 9.51 19.41
CA VAL A 235 18.41 8.10 19.64
C VAL A 235 17.62 7.93 20.95
N PRO A 236 18.05 8.47 22.11
CA PRO A 236 17.24 8.44 23.33
C PRO A 236 15.81 8.98 23.15
N ARG A 237 15.65 10.17 22.54
CA ARG A 237 14.33 10.75 22.24
C ARG A 237 13.52 9.86 21.31
N THR A 238 14.13 9.34 20.26
CA THR A 238 13.50 8.42 19.29
C THR A 238 12.99 7.14 19.96
N LEU A 239 13.79 6.53 20.84
CA LEU A 239 13.42 5.32 21.55
C LEU A 239 12.34 5.57 22.61
N ALA A 240 12.23 6.80 23.12
CA ALA A 240 11.21 7.22 24.08
C ALA A 240 9.87 7.62 23.44
N ALA A 241 9.83 8.01 22.16
CA ALA A 241 8.66 8.52 21.45
C ALA A 241 7.38 7.70 21.65
N ALA A 242 6.33 8.27 22.24
CA ALA A 242 5.13 7.54 22.66
C ALA A 242 4.12 7.26 21.54
N ASN A 243 4.28 7.90 20.38
CA ASN A 243 3.40 7.76 19.22
C ASN A 243 4.17 7.95 17.91
N MET A 244 3.49 7.74 16.78
CA MET A 244 4.09 7.86 15.44
C MET A 244 4.59 9.27 15.16
N ARG A 245 3.83 10.31 15.53
CA ARG A 245 4.22 11.71 15.32
C ARG A 245 5.51 12.08 16.06
N GLU A 246 5.64 11.68 17.32
CA GLU A 246 6.88 11.88 18.10
C GLU A 246 8.06 11.07 17.53
N PHE A 247 7.80 9.87 17.01
CA PHE A 247 8.85 9.07 16.37
C PHE A 247 9.29 9.73 15.07
N ASP A 248 8.34 10.19 14.26
CA ASP A 248 8.62 10.87 13.01
C ASP A 248 9.37 12.19 13.25
N GLU A 249 8.98 12.96 14.26
CA GLU A 249 9.67 14.17 14.71
C GLU A 249 11.12 13.90 15.12
N ALA A 250 11.36 12.85 15.92
CA ALA A 250 12.69 12.58 16.48
C ALA A 250 13.62 11.81 15.53
N CYS A 251 13.07 11.07 14.57
CA CYS A 251 13.80 10.14 13.71
C CYS A 251 13.55 10.40 12.23
N THR A 252 12.31 10.20 11.76
CA THR A 252 11.99 10.25 10.32
C THR A 252 12.32 11.60 9.70
N ALA A 253 11.91 12.69 10.35
CA ALA A 253 12.10 14.05 9.86
C ALA A 253 13.59 14.43 9.75
N PRO A 254 14.38 14.43 10.85
CA PRO A 254 15.78 14.82 10.79
C PRO A 254 16.63 13.90 9.92
N LEU A 255 16.38 12.58 9.93
CA LEU A 255 17.18 11.63 9.16
C LEU A 255 16.99 11.77 7.64
N HIS A 256 15.85 12.29 7.19
CA HIS A 256 15.51 12.41 5.77
C HIS A 256 15.41 13.86 5.29
N GLY A 257 15.88 14.83 6.09
CA GLY A 257 15.95 16.24 5.72
C GLY A 257 14.60 16.95 5.64
N PHE A 258 13.62 16.52 6.44
CA PHE A 258 12.42 17.29 6.71
C PHE A 258 12.66 18.22 7.90
N ALA A 259 11.96 19.36 7.93
CA ALA A 259 12.11 20.32 9.03
C ALA A 259 11.62 19.76 10.36
N ASP A 260 10.49 19.06 10.33
CA ASP A 260 9.79 18.45 11.47
C ASP A 260 8.80 17.39 10.95
N ALA A 261 8.03 16.77 11.85
CA ALA A 261 7.00 15.80 11.47
C ALA A 261 5.89 16.38 10.57
N ASP A 262 5.53 17.67 10.74
CA ASP A 262 4.48 18.31 9.95
C ASP A 262 4.94 18.58 8.51
N ASP A 263 6.18 19.03 8.31
CA ASP A 263 6.81 19.14 6.98
C ASP A 263 6.87 17.77 6.29
N TYR A 264 7.26 16.74 7.04
CA TYR A 264 7.25 15.36 6.54
C TYR A 264 5.84 14.93 6.06
N TYR A 265 4.81 15.12 6.88
CA TYR A 265 3.45 14.76 6.51
C TYR A 265 2.91 15.59 5.34
N ALA A 266 3.15 16.91 5.33
CA ALA A 266 2.69 17.80 4.25
C ALA A 266 3.35 17.49 2.90
N ARG A 267 4.62 17.07 2.90
CA ARG A 267 5.36 16.70 1.67
C ARG A 267 5.08 15.28 1.21
N CYS A 268 4.78 14.36 2.12
CA CYS A 268 4.64 12.94 1.80
C CYS A 268 3.20 12.45 1.65
N SER A 269 2.19 13.24 2.05
CA SER A 269 0.77 12.88 1.91
C SER A 269 0.34 12.80 0.44
N ALA A 270 -0.27 11.69 0.05
CA ALA A 270 -0.72 11.44 -1.32
C ALA A 270 -1.76 12.44 -1.82
N ARG A 271 -2.57 13.02 -0.92
CA ARG A 271 -3.69 13.93 -1.25
C ARG A 271 -3.32 15.00 -2.28
N ARG A 272 -2.17 15.65 -2.10
CA ARG A 272 -1.71 16.75 -2.98
C ARG A 272 -1.24 16.30 -4.37
N TYR A 273 -0.93 15.02 -4.53
CA TYR A 273 -0.42 14.44 -5.77
C TYR A 273 -1.51 13.82 -6.63
N LEU A 274 -2.70 13.56 -6.05
CA LEU A 274 -3.85 13.00 -6.77
C LEU A 274 -4.22 13.75 -8.06
N PRO A 275 -4.22 15.09 -8.12
CA PRO A 275 -4.53 15.80 -9.38
C PRO A 275 -3.52 15.53 -10.51
N GLY A 276 -2.29 15.11 -10.17
CA GLY A 276 -1.24 14.81 -11.15
C GLY A 276 -1.29 13.38 -11.69
N VAL A 277 -2.05 12.47 -11.09
CA VAL A 277 -2.09 11.06 -11.50
C VAL A 277 -2.72 10.95 -12.89
N ARG A 278 -2.02 10.30 -13.83
CA ARG A 278 -2.52 10.03 -15.20
C ARG A 278 -2.70 8.56 -15.52
N THR A 279 -1.98 7.67 -14.83
CA THR A 279 -2.14 6.23 -14.96
C THR A 279 -3.51 5.81 -14.42
N PRO A 280 -4.29 4.95 -15.12
CA PRO A 280 -5.53 4.39 -14.58
C PRO A 280 -5.30 3.76 -13.22
N THR A 281 -5.97 4.25 -12.18
CA THR A 281 -5.68 3.88 -10.78
C THR A 281 -6.95 3.58 -10.00
N LEU A 282 -7.05 2.36 -9.46
CA LEU A 282 -8.11 1.98 -8.52
C LEU A 282 -7.75 2.39 -7.09
N LEU A 283 -8.67 3.04 -6.38
CA LEU A 283 -8.57 3.41 -4.97
C LEU A 283 -9.62 2.64 -4.18
N LEU A 284 -9.22 1.78 -3.25
CA LEU A 284 -10.14 1.05 -2.38
C LEU A 284 -10.07 1.58 -0.94
N ARG A 285 -11.20 2.01 -0.39
CA ARG A 285 -11.33 2.57 0.95
C ARG A 285 -12.56 2.04 1.67
N ALA A 286 -12.43 1.80 2.98
CA ALA A 286 -13.55 1.46 3.84
C ALA A 286 -13.84 2.65 4.76
N GLU A 287 -15.11 2.96 4.97
CA GLU A 287 -15.53 4.05 5.86
C GLU A 287 -15.32 3.69 7.35
N ASP A 288 -15.37 2.39 7.68
CA ASP A 288 -15.12 1.86 9.02
C ASP A 288 -13.63 1.56 9.32
N ASP A 289 -12.70 2.02 8.46
CA ASP A 289 -11.26 1.84 8.66
C ASP A 289 -10.83 2.45 10.02
N PRO A 290 -10.35 1.62 10.97
CA PRO A 290 -10.04 2.11 12.31
C PRO A 290 -8.78 2.97 12.35
N LEU A 291 -7.87 2.82 11.38
CA LEU A 291 -6.59 3.54 11.34
C LEU A 291 -6.72 4.88 10.61
N ILE A 292 -7.51 4.92 9.53
CA ILE A 292 -7.63 6.09 8.67
C ILE A 292 -9.10 6.54 8.64
N PRO A 293 -9.45 7.72 9.15
CA PRO A 293 -10.84 8.13 9.26
C PRO A 293 -11.48 8.34 7.89
N ALA A 294 -12.80 8.17 7.79
CA ALA A 294 -13.54 8.41 6.54
C ALA A 294 -13.38 9.84 6.00
N SER A 295 -13.20 10.84 6.88
CA SER A 295 -12.93 12.24 6.51
C SER A 295 -11.62 12.45 5.75
N ASP A 296 -10.71 11.49 5.78
CA ASP A 296 -9.48 11.50 4.98
C ASP A 296 -9.76 11.35 3.47
N ILE A 297 -10.91 10.78 3.08
CA ILE A 297 -11.24 10.49 1.68
C ILE A 297 -11.44 11.80 0.90
N PRO A 298 -10.60 12.12 -0.10
CA PRO A 298 -10.69 13.35 -0.87
C PRO A 298 -11.69 13.22 -2.03
N HIS A 299 -12.98 13.09 -1.71
CA HIS A 299 -14.04 12.91 -2.71
C HIS A 299 -13.95 13.89 -3.88
N ASP A 300 -13.74 15.18 -3.60
CA ASP A 300 -13.65 16.23 -4.60
C ASP A 300 -12.47 16.02 -5.57
N LEU A 301 -11.28 15.67 -5.04
CA LEU A 301 -10.09 15.46 -5.87
C LEU A 301 -10.21 14.19 -6.71
N ILE A 302 -10.83 13.14 -6.16
CA ILE A 302 -11.10 11.89 -6.87
C ILE A 302 -12.07 12.16 -8.02
N ALA A 303 -13.16 12.89 -7.77
CA ALA A 303 -14.17 13.20 -8.80
C ALA A 303 -13.62 14.05 -9.95
N LEU A 304 -12.61 14.89 -9.69
CA LEU A 304 -12.00 15.76 -10.70
C LEU A 304 -10.96 15.07 -11.58
N ASN A 305 -10.46 13.88 -11.20
CA ASN A 305 -9.43 13.19 -11.95
C ASN A 305 -9.99 11.91 -12.62
N PRO A 306 -10.17 11.89 -13.96
CA PRO A 306 -10.73 10.73 -14.66
C PRO A 306 -9.83 9.50 -14.69
N ALA A 307 -8.54 9.63 -14.35
CA ALA A 307 -7.65 8.49 -14.19
C ALA A 307 -7.89 7.74 -12.87
N LEU A 308 -8.62 8.33 -11.91
CA LEU A 308 -8.91 7.75 -10.61
C LEU A 308 -10.28 7.07 -10.62
N THR A 309 -10.27 5.80 -10.24
CA THR A 309 -11.43 4.95 -10.05
C THR A 309 -11.52 4.64 -8.56
N CYS A 310 -12.61 4.95 -7.86
CA CYS A 310 -12.70 4.71 -6.41
C CYS A 310 -13.83 3.76 -6.01
N GLY A 311 -13.51 2.76 -5.19
CA GLY A 311 -14.44 1.88 -4.49
C GLY A 311 -14.45 2.18 -3.00
N ILE A 312 -15.56 2.73 -2.50
CA ILE A 312 -15.73 3.11 -1.09
C ILE A 312 -16.79 2.21 -0.48
N THR A 313 -16.41 1.34 0.45
CA THR A 313 -17.35 0.44 1.12
C THR A 313 -17.66 0.93 2.53
N ALA A 314 -18.90 0.75 3.00
CA ALA A 314 -19.26 1.07 4.38
C ALA A 314 -18.47 0.26 5.41
N GLN A 315 -18.09 -0.98 5.03
CA GLN A 315 -17.36 -1.92 5.87
C GLN A 315 -16.17 -2.50 5.13
N GLY A 316 -15.12 -2.85 5.87
CA GLY A 316 -13.91 -3.46 5.34
C GLY A 316 -12.73 -3.42 6.30
N GLY A 317 -12.77 -2.54 7.31
CA GLY A 317 -11.64 -2.28 8.19
C GLY A 317 -10.40 -1.79 7.44
N HIS A 318 -9.23 -1.81 8.10
CA HIS A 318 -7.97 -1.44 7.45
C HIS A 318 -7.36 -2.68 6.79
N VAL A 319 -7.38 -2.77 5.45
CA VAL A 319 -6.84 -3.91 4.68
C VAL A 319 -7.53 -5.25 5.05
N GLY A 320 -8.80 -5.20 5.46
CA GLY A 320 -9.55 -6.39 5.86
C GLY A 320 -10.30 -7.02 4.70
N TRP A 321 -11.42 -6.39 4.30
CA TRP A 321 -12.34 -6.82 3.24
C TRP A 321 -12.54 -8.34 3.14
N ILE A 322 -12.71 -8.98 4.30
CA ILE A 322 -12.96 -10.41 4.40
C ILE A 322 -14.43 -10.70 4.09
N GLU A 323 -14.65 -11.42 3.00
CA GLU A 323 -15.96 -11.87 2.56
C GLU A 323 -16.05 -13.40 2.49
N GLY A 324 -17.25 -13.93 2.24
CA GLY A 324 -17.50 -15.36 2.06
C GLY A 324 -18.25 -15.99 3.24
N ARG A 325 -18.68 -17.24 3.07
CA ARG A 325 -19.50 -17.97 4.06
C ARG A 325 -18.64 -19.03 4.77
N PHE A 326 -18.83 -19.18 6.07
CA PHE A 326 -18.11 -20.17 6.90
C PHE A 326 -16.59 -20.05 6.72
N PHE A 327 -15.86 -21.18 6.61
CA PHE A 327 -14.39 -21.22 6.50
C PHE A 327 -13.84 -20.82 5.12
N ALA A 328 -14.69 -20.52 4.14
CA ALA A 328 -14.31 -20.17 2.77
C ALA A 328 -14.12 -18.65 2.59
N HIS A 329 -13.36 -18.04 3.50
CA HIS A 329 -13.10 -16.60 3.44
C HIS A 329 -12.27 -16.23 2.21
N ARG A 330 -12.66 -15.15 1.54
CA ARG A 330 -11.95 -14.54 0.41
C ARG A 330 -11.58 -13.09 0.73
N ARG A 331 -10.58 -12.60 0.00
CA ARG A 331 -10.06 -11.24 0.06
C ARG A 331 -10.65 -10.39 -1.05
N TRP A 332 -11.66 -9.58 -0.73
CA TRP A 332 -12.37 -8.83 -1.77
C TRP A 332 -11.48 -7.76 -2.39
N ALA A 333 -10.75 -6.97 -1.59
CA ALA A 333 -9.96 -5.84 -2.09
C ALA A 333 -8.82 -6.29 -3.03
N GLU A 334 -8.09 -7.32 -2.63
CA GLU A 334 -7.01 -7.94 -3.40
C GLU A 334 -7.53 -8.54 -4.71
N ARG A 335 -8.72 -9.18 -4.67
CA ARG A 335 -9.39 -9.67 -5.89
C ARG A 335 -9.78 -8.52 -6.81
N GLN A 336 -10.40 -7.46 -6.30
CA GLN A 336 -10.82 -6.32 -7.12
C GLN A 336 -9.61 -5.59 -7.73
N ALA A 337 -8.53 -5.42 -6.97
CA ALA A 337 -7.28 -4.85 -7.47
C ALA A 337 -6.67 -5.69 -8.60
N ALA A 338 -6.64 -7.02 -8.46
CA ALA A 338 -6.18 -7.91 -9.51
C ALA A 338 -7.09 -7.86 -10.76
N ARG A 339 -8.42 -7.83 -10.58
CA ARG A 339 -9.39 -7.68 -11.70
C ARG A 339 -9.16 -6.38 -12.46
N PHE A 340 -9.01 -5.26 -11.74
CA PHE A 340 -8.78 -3.95 -12.34
C PHE A 340 -7.46 -3.92 -13.13
N LEU A 341 -6.38 -4.44 -12.55
CA LEU A 341 -5.09 -4.50 -13.23
C LEU A 341 -5.10 -5.45 -14.41
N ALA A 342 -5.81 -6.57 -14.35
CA ALA A 342 -5.99 -7.45 -15.50
C ALA A 342 -6.64 -6.70 -16.67
N ALA A 343 -7.72 -5.94 -16.41
CA ALA A 343 -8.38 -5.12 -17.43
C ALA A 343 -7.47 -4.03 -18.00
N CYS A 344 -6.55 -3.46 -17.21
CA CYS A 344 -5.60 -2.45 -17.69
C CYS A 344 -4.44 -3.05 -18.50
N LEU A 345 -3.95 -4.22 -18.10
CA LEU A 345 -2.71 -4.82 -18.62
C LEU A 345 -2.94 -5.72 -19.83
N MET A 346 -4.15 -6.29 -19.94
CA MET A 346 -4.54 -7.22 -20.99
C MET A 346 -5.90 -6.79 -21.54
N PRO A 347 -5.99 -5.60 -22.18
CA PRO A 347 -7.24 -5.17 -22.79
C PRO A 347 -7.67 -6.21 -23.84
N GLU A 348 -8.91 -6.71 -23.74
CA GLU A 348 -9.49 -7.54 -24.79
C GLU A 348 -9.45 -6.74 -26.10
N HIS A 349 -8.83 -7.32 -27.15
CA HIS A 349 -8.72 -6.71 -28.47
C HIS A 349 -10.04 -6.70 -29.24
#